data_AF-A0A226DLG5-F1
#
_entry.id   AF-A0A226DLG5-F1
#
_cell.length_a   1.000
_cell.length_b   1.000
_cell.length_c   1.000
_cell.angle_alpha   90.00
_cell.angle_beta   90.00
_cell.angle_gamma   90.00
#
_symmetry.space_group_name_H-M   'P 1'
#
loop_
_entity.id
_entity.type
_entity.pdbx_description
1 polymer ?
#
loop_
_entity_poly.entity_id
_entity_poly.type
_entity_poly.pdbx_seq_one_letter_code
_entity_poly.pdbx_strand_id
1 'polypeptide(L)'
;MIAVGLLALVACSSVVNAHTAAFAHGMYCHGGPNPGHDDQNTNTAVAPVYNLPRSQWWFQADRGCDRVPPAPGVFLELPAGGTFTVELAHNRAQTTLSYDGQYTSQWPDGGEHPEDWKGTGNPPGCIPEDGALHTNNQSMAAGTAFAISYVSDISAVTMENLVVFTVLPNTPWKRIATYAVPRDLPPCPADGCTCAWLWVPKGCGEPNMYMQGYKCKVTGSTSTRRLAPAQPPRYCPNFNDCTRGAKQMIATRQAEGNNVEVPQNDFVSYSEVWGFSPGAQNDIFV
;
A
#
# COMPACT_ATOMS: atom_id res chain seq x y z
N MET A 1 7.60 -55.54 26.16
CA MET A 1 6.77 -55.00 25.05
C MET A 1 6.88 -53.49 25.11
N ILE A 2 7.64 -52.89 24.20
CA ILE A 2 7.88 -51.44 24.17
C ILE A 2 6.86 -50.84 23.20
N ALA A 3 5.97 -49.99 23.71
CA ALA A 3 5.03 -49.23 22.91
C ALA A 3 5.79 -48.04 22.28
N VAL A 4 5.99 -48.07 20.96
CA VAL A 4 6.49 -46.93 20.20
C VAL A 4 5.28 -46.12 19.76
N GLY A 5 5.02 -45.01 20.45
CA GLY A 5 4.04 -44.01 20.03
C GLY A 5 4.64 -43.16 18.91
N LEU A 6 4.11 -43.30 17.70
CA LEU A 6 4.47 -42.46 16.57
C LEU A 6 3.66 -41.16 16.65
N LEU A 7 4.28 -40.08 17.12
CA LEU A 7 3.71 -38.73 16.99
C LEU A 7 3.95 -38.28 15.54
N ALA A 8 2.90 -38.33 14.71
CA ALA A 8 2.93 -37.71 13.39
C ALA A 8 2.82 -36.19 13.55
N LEU A 9 3.95 -35.48 13.48
CA LEU A 9 3.94 -34.04 13.22
C LEU A 9 3.40 -33.83 11.80
N VAL A 10 2.15 -33.41 11.69
CA VAL A 10 1.61 -32.82 10.47
C VAL A 10 2.30 -31.47 10.31
N ALA A 11 3.37 -31.42 9.53
CA ALA A 11 3.87 -30.18 8.99
C ALA A 11 2.80 -29.66 8.02
N CYS A 12 2.02 -28.67 8.46
CA CYS A 12 1.27 -27.84 7.54
C CYS A 12 2.28 -27.13 6.64
N SER A 13 2.47 -27.64 5.43
CA SER A 13 3.15 -26.94 4.35
C SER A 13 2.34 -25.68 4.05
N SER A 14 2.66 -24.57 4.72
CA SER A 14 2.12 -23.25 4.40
C SER A 14 2.59 -22.91 3.00
N VAL A 15 1.69 -22.98 2.03
CA VAL A 15 1.89 -22.33 0.73
C VAL A 15 1.87 -20.84 1.04
N VAL A 16 3.06 -20.24 1.14
CA VAL A 16 3.29 -18.88 1.59
C VAL A 16 2.73 -17.92 0.55
N ASN A 17 1.45 -17.58 0.67
CA ASN A 17 0.83 -16.49 -0.07
C ASN A 17 1.02 -15.20 0.74
N ALA A 18 2.26 -14.90 1.10
CA ALA A 18 2.57 -13.70 1.86
C ALA A 18 2.55 -12.50 0.89
N HIS A 19 1.83 -11.46 1.29
CA HIS A 19 1.54 -10.24 0.52
C HIS A 19 1.37 -9.10 1.53
N THR A 20 1.53 -7.83 1.14
CA THR A 20 1.57 -6.71 2.10
C THR A 20 0.40 -5.74 1.95
N ALA A 21 -0.16 -5.26 3.07
CA ALA A 21 -1.00 -4.06 3.12
C ALA A 21 -0.53 -3.08 4.20
N ALA A 22 -0.94 -1.82 4.09
CA ALA A 22 -0.72 -0.79 5.11
C ALA A 22 -1.90 -0.72 6.10
N PHE A 23 -1.83 -1.43 7.21
CA PHE A 23 -2.86 -1.35 8.24
C PHE A 23 -2.76 -0.02 9.01
N ALA A 24 -3.89 0.67 9.13
CA ALA A 24 -4.04 1.89 9.90
C ALA A 24 -5.52 2.13 10.26
N HIS A 25 -5.76 3.03 11.21
CA HIS A 25 -7.10 3.57 11.40
C HIS A 25 -7.62 4.23 10.12
N GLY A 26 -8.93 4.15 9.90
CA GLY A 26 -9.59 4.67 8.71
C GLY A 26 -9.56 3.70 7.52
N MET A 27 -8.86 2.58 7.60
CA MET A 27 -8.78 1.57 6.54
C MET A 27 -10.16 0.94 6.26
N TYR A 28 -10.50 0.82 4.98
CA TYR A 28 -11.59 -0.03 4.50
C TYR A 28 -11.20 -1.50 4.63
N CYS A 29 -12.17 -2.39 4.89
CA CYS A 29 -11.91 -3.83 4.98
C CYS A 29 -10.94 -4.19 6.12
N HIS A 30 -10.86 -3.34 7.15
CA HIS A 30 -9.90 -3.47 8.24
C HIS A 30 -9.98 -4.84 8.93
N GLY A 31 -11.18 -5.30 9.25
CA GLY A 31 -11.48 -6.63 9.79
C GLY A 31 -11.94 -7.65 8.76
N GLY A 32 -11.62 -7.44 7.48
CA GLY A 32 -12.08 -8.28 6.37
C GLY A 32 -13.33 -7.74 5.65
N PRO A 33 -13.91 -8.53 4.73
CA PRO A 33 -14.88 -8.05 3.75
C PRO A 33 -16.34 -8.16 4.23
N ASN A 34 -16.57 -8.67 5.44
CA ASN A 34 -17.90 -8.88 5.99
C ASN A 34 -18.26 -7.72 6.93
N PRO A 35 -19.22 -6.86 6.58
CA PRO A 35 -19.67 -5.79 7.47
C PRO A 35 -20.13 -6.33 8.82
N GLY A 36 -19.70 -5.69 9.91
CA GLY A 36 -20.07 -6.07 11.27
C GLY A 36 -19.32 -7.28 11.84
N HIS A 37 -18.40 -7.89 11.08
CA HIS A 37 -17.47 -8.89 11.57
C HIS A 37 -16.06 -8.30 11.62
N ASP A 38 -15.44 -8.32 12.81
CA ASP A 38 -14.08 -7.85 12.99
C ASP A 38 -13.11 -9.04 13.09
N ASP A 39 -12.56 -9.48 11.96
CA ASP A 39 -11.57 -10.55 11.91
C ASP A 39 -10.17 -10.00 12.27
N GLN A 40 -9.70 -10.31 13.48
CA GLN A 40 -8.38 -9.90 13.97
C GLN A 40 -7.23 -10.67 13.29
N ASN A 41 -7.50 -11.75 12.56
CA ASN A 41 -6.51 -12.56 11.84
C ASN A 41 -6.73 -12.56 10.32
N THR A 42 -7.24 -11.44 9.78
CA THR A 42 -7.52 -11.32 8.36
C THR A 42 -6.26 -11.03 7.53
N ASN A 43 -6.19 -11.68 6.37
CA ASN A 43 -5.25 -11.37 5.29
C ASN A 43 -5.99 -10.89 4.02
N THR A 44 -7.28 -10.52 4.11
CA THR A 44 -8.11 -10.20 2.93
C THR A 44 -7.53 -9.01 2.15
N ALA A 45 -7.17 -7.94 2.86
CA ALA A 45 -6.70 -6.71 2.24
C ALA A 45 -5.26 -6.83 1.70
N VAL A 46 -4.50 -7.83 2.12
CA VAL A 46 -3.10 -7.97 1.69
C VAL A 46 -2.96 -8.57 0.31
N ALA A 47 -3.95 -9.31 -0.19
CA ALA A 47 -3.86 -9.93 -1.50
C ALA A 47 -3.67 -8.87 -2.62
N PRO A 48 -2.87 -9.17 -3.66
CA PRO A 48 -2.63 -8.25 -4.75
C PRO A 48 -3.87 -8.21 -5.66
N VAL A 49 -3.85 -7.31 -6.64
CA VAL A 49 -4.78 -7.30 -7.76
C VAL A 49 -4.00 -7.50 -9.06
N TYR A 50 -4.45 -8.45 -9.89
CA TYR A 50 -3.77 -8.84 -11.11
C TYR A 50 -4.77 -9.37 -12.14
N ASN A 51 -4.64 -8.93 -13.39
CA ASN A 51 -5.45 -9.36 -14.52
C ASN A 51 -6.97 -9.26 -14.27
N LEU A 52 -7.40 -8.22 -13.55
CA LEU A 52 -8.81 -7.96 -13.26
C LEU A 52 -9.36 -6.83 -14.15
N PRO A 53 -10.66 -6.82 -14.46
CA PRO A 53 -11.32 -5.64 -15.01
C PRO A 53 -11.36 -4.53 -13.96
N ARG A 54 -11.53 -3.27 -14.39
CA ARG A 54 -11.50 -2.11 -13.48
C ARG A 54 -12.54 -2.17 -12.37
N SER A 55 -13.73 -2.68 -12.66
CA SER A 55 -14.80 -2.87 -11.69
C SER A 55 -14.46 -3.82 -10.54
N GLN A 56 -13.36 -4.57 -10.65
CA GLN A 56 -12.91 -5.55 -9.66
C GLN A 56 -11.66 -5.09 -8.91
N TRP A 57 -10.63 -4.58 -9.60
CA TRP A 57 -9.41 -4.17 -8.89
C TRP A 57 -9.55 -2.82 -8.16
N TRP A 58 -10.43 -1.93 -8.64
CA TRP A 58 -10.60 -0.60 -8.04
C TRP A 58 -11.04 -0.71 -6.58
N PHE A 59 -10.20 -0.24 -5.66
CA PHE A 59 -10.40 -0.38 -4.22
C PHE A 59 -10.71 -1.83 -3.75
N GLN A 60 -10.15 -2.83 -4.43
CA GLN A 60 -10.36 -4.25 -4.10
C GLN A 60 -11.85 -4.66 -4.05
N ALA A 61 -12.61 -4.19 -5.04
CA ALA A 61 -14.03 -4.52 -5.19
C ALA A 61 -14.29 -6.00 -5.47
N ASP A 62 -13.32 -6.73 -6.05
CA ASP A 62 -13.36 -8.19 -6.28
C ASP A 62 -13.65 -8.99 -5.00
N ARG A 63 -13.19 -8.47 -3.87
CA ARG A 63 -13.37 -9.05 -2.53
C ARG A 63 -14.22 -8.18 -1.61
N GLY A 64 -14.91 -7.17 -2.15
CA GLY A 64 -15.88 -6.33 -1.44
C GLY A 64 -15.29 -5.33 -0.44
N CYS A 65 -13.97 -5.08 -0.48
CA CYS A 65 -13.33 -4.17 0.45
C CYS A 65 -13.79 -2.71 0.26
N ASP A 66 -14.21 -2.32 -0.95
CA ASP A 66 -14.81 -1.03 -1.26
C ASP A 66 -16.14 -0.75 -0.53
N ARG A 67 -16.76 -1.77 0.07
CA ARG A 67 -18.08 -1.70 0.73
C ARG A 67 -18.02 -1.81 2.24
N VAL A 68 -16.84 -1.97 2.82
CA VAL A 68 -16.63 -2.10 4.27
C VAL A 68 -15.83 -0.89 4.77
N PRO A 69 -16.47 0.27 4.95
CA PRO A 69 -15.78 1.44 5.50
C PRO A 69 -15.35 1.20 6.95
N PRO A 70 -14.40 1.99 7.48
CA PRO A 70 -14.15 2.04 8.91
C PRO A 70 -15.40 2.52 9.67
N ALA A 71 -15.40 2.35 10.99
CA ALA A 71 -16.47 2.87 11.84
C ALA A 71 -16.62 4.41 11.69
N PRO A 72 -17.84 4.96 11.85
CA PRO A 72 -18.07 6.40 11.76
C PRO A 72 -17.13 7.20 12.65
N GLY A 73 -16.54 8.26 12.11
CA GLY A 73 -15.60 9.13 12.84
C GLY A 73 -14.16 8.62 12.92
N VAL A 74 -13.87 7.40 12.43
CA VAL A 74 -12.52 6.85 12.39
C VAL A 74 -11.85 7.20 11.07
N PHE A 75 -10.73 7.91 11.14
CA PHE A 75 -9.97 8.39 9.98
C PHE A 75 -8.49 8.05 10.10
N LEU A 76 -7.83 7.92 8.95
CA LEU A 76 -6.39 8.11 8.85
C LEU A 76 -6.10 9.62 8.93
N GLU A 77 -5.45 10.05 10.01
CA GLU A 77 -5.13 11.47 10.21
C GLU A 77 -3.86 11.87 9.45
N LEU A 78 -3.97 12.95 8.67
CA LEU A 78 -2.91 13.49 7.83
C LEU A 78 -2.54 14.90 8.34
N PRO A 79 -1.58 15.03 9.28
CA PRO A 79 -1.18 16.34 9.78
C PRO A 79 -0.45 17.12 8.69
N ALA A 80 -1.02 18.23 8.23
CA ALA A 80 -0.47 19.04 7.14
C ALA A 80 0.94 19.54 7.47
N GLY A 81 1.93 19.18 6.64
CA GLY A 81 3.34 19.51 6.86
C GLY A 81 4.05 18.64 7.89
N GLY A 82 3.34 17.67 8.47
CA GLY A 82 3.87 16.68 9.39
C GLY A 82 4.07 15.32 8.73
N THR A 83 3.94 14.27 9.54
CA THR A 83 4.04 12.88 9.10
C THR A 83 2.93 12.04 9.73
N PHE A 84 2.59 10.93 9.11
CA PHE A 84 1.72 9.90 9.69
C PHE A 84 2.39 8.53 9.54
N THR A 85 2.01 7.60 10.42
CA THR A 85 2.61 6.26 10.47
C THR A 85 1.52 5.21 10.27
N VAL A 86 1.86 4.16 9.52
CA VAL A 86 1.03 2.98 9.28
C VAL A 86 1.85 1.72 9.54
N GLU A 87 1.17 0.58 9.65
CA GLU A 87 1.79 -0.72 9.86
C GLU A 87 1.69 -1.58 8.59
N LEU A 88 2.80 -1.78 7.91
CA LEU A 88 2.92 -2.71 6.79
C LEU A 88 2.96 -4.14 7.33
N ALA A 89 2.01 -4.98 6.97
CA ALA A 89 1.97 -6.36 7.46
C ALA A 89 1.35 -7.34 6.46
N HIS A 90 1.61 -8.64 6.67
CA HIS A 90 1.04 -9.73 5.85
C HIS A 90 -0.29 -10.26 6.36
N ASN A 91 -0.61 -9.92 7.59
CA ASN A 91 -1.87 -10.20 8.24
C ASN A 91 -2.12 -9.10 9.27
N ARG A 92 -3.39 -8.75 9.47
CA ARG A 92 -3.77 -7.79 10.51
C ARG A 92 -3.28 -8.20 11.90
N ALA A 93 -3.23 -9.50 12.19
CA ALA A 93 -2.75 -10.05 13.46
C ALA A 93 -1.33 -9.59 13.82
N GLN A 94 -0.50 -9.31 12.80
CA GLN A 94 0.89 -8.87 12.96
C GLN A 94 1.00 -7.35 13.16
N THR A 95 -0.11 -6.67 13.49
CA THR A 95 -0.16 -5.22 13.73
C THR A 95 -0.67 -4.92 15.13
N THR A 96 -0.48 -3.70 15.62
CA THR A 96 -1.03 -3.29 16.92
C THR A 96 -2.55 -3.13 16.91
N LEU A 97 -3.18 -3.23 15.73
CA LEU A 97 -4.62 -3.13 15.52
C LEU A 97 -5.36 -4.48 15.72
N SER A 98 -4.68 -5.49 16.26
CA SER A 98 -5.24 -6.81 16.58
C SER A 98 -4.48 -7.47 17.73
N TYR A 99 -5.20 -8.26 18.53
CA TYR A 99 -4.64 -9.02 19.66
C TYR A 99 -3.73 -8.21 20.58
N ASP A 100 -4.03 -6.92 20.77
CA ASP A 100 -3.21 -5.98 21.54
C ASP A 100 -1.72 -5.96 21.12
N GLY A 101 -1.44 -6.26 19.84
CA GLY A 101 -0.09 -6.31 19.28
C GLY A 101 0.72 -7.56 19.62
N GLN A 102 0.09 -8.61 20.16
CA GLN A 102 0.77 -9.84 20.62
C GLN A 102 1.66 -10.49 19.55
N TYR A 103 1.28 -10.42 18.27
CA TYR A 103 2.01 -11.06 17.16
C TYR A 103 2.80 -10.06 16.31
N THR A 104 3.06 -8.86 16.84
CA THR A 104 3.89 -7.87 16.16
C THR A 104 5.38 -8.19 16.32
N SER A 105 6.15 -7.91 15.27
CA SER A 105 7.61 -7.83 15.34
C SER A 105 8.11 -6.56 14.66
N GLN A 106 9.40 -6.41 14.40
CA GLN A 106 9.87 -5.31 13.54
C GLN A 106 9.52 -5.52 12.05
N TRP A 107 9.19 -6.74 11.67
CA TRP A 107 9.03 -7.17 10.29
C TRP A 107 7.55 -7.38 9.94
N PRO A 108 7.15 -7.15 8.67
CA PRO A 108 5.76 -7.27 8.24
C PRO A 108 5.12 -8.65 8.43
N ASP A 109 5.91 -9.71 8.54
CA ASP A 109 5.44 -11.09 8.76
C ASP A 109 5.30 -11.48 10.23
N GLY A 110 5.57 -10.57 11.17
CA GLY A 110 5.58 -10.88 12.61
C GLY A 110 6.72 -11.81 13.05
N GLY A 111 7.66 -12.14 12.15
CA GLY A 111 8.86 -12.93 12.43
C GLY A 111 10.06 -12.06 12.80
N GLU A 112 11.19 -12.70 13.07
CA GLU A 112 12.46 -12.01 13.34
C GLU A 112 13.44 -12.29 12.20
N HIS A 113 13.97 -11.23 11.60
CA HIS A 113 14.97 -11.27 10.54
C HIS A 113 16.18 -10.38 10.89
N PRO A 114 17.38 -10.68 10.37
CA PRO A 114 18.55 -9.82 10.55
C PRO A 114 18.36 -8.47 9.84
N GLU A 115 19.00 -7.41 10.32
CA GLU A 115 18.90 -6.08 9.68
C GLU A 115 19.40 -6.07 8.23
N ASP A 116 20.38 -6.91 7.88
CA ASP A 116 20.87 -7.08 6.51
C ASP A 116 20.11 -8.16 5.73
N TRP A 117 18.83 -8.40 6.07
CA TRP A 117 17.98 -9.39 5.40
C TRP A 117 18.06 -9.23 3.88
N LYS A 118 18.40 -10.34 3.23
CA LYS A 118 18.61 -10.42 1.79
C LYS A 118 18.39 -11.84 1.29
N GLY A 119 18.09 -11.96 0.01
CA GLY A 119 18.03 -13.26 -0.64
C GLY A 119 19.39 -13.94 -0.74
N THR A 120 19.35 -15.24 -0.99
CA THR A 120 20.56 -16.07 -1.12
C THR A 120 21.34 -15.75 -2.39
N GLY A 121 22.68 -15.92 -2.36
CA GLY A 121 23.55 -15.76 -3.52
C GLY A 121 24.30 -14.42 -3.57
N ASN A 122 25.12 -14.24 -4.62
CA ASN A 122 25.86 -13.01 -4.89
C ASN A 122 25.95 -12.77 -6.42
N PRO A 123 25.21 -11.79 -6.99
CA PRO A 123 24.31 -10.85 -6.30
C PRO A 123 23.12 -11.57 -5.64
N PRO A 124 22.52 -10.99 -4.58
CA PRO A 124 21.44 -11.64 -3.84
C PRO A 124 20.22 -11.88 -4.73
N GLY A 125 19.70 -13.11 -4.69
CA GLY A 125 18.40 -13.45 -5.27
C GLY A 125 17.24 -12.83 -4.50
N CYS A 126 16.01 -13.26 -4.81
CA CYS A 126 14.83 -12.87 -4.04
C CYS A 126 14.89 -13.44 -2.61
N ILE A 127 14.28 -12.74 -1.65
CA ILE A 127 14.20 -13.24 -0.27
C ILE A 127 13.44 -14.58 -0.23
N PRO A 128 13.96 -15.65 0.42
CA PRO A 128 13.52 -17.02 0.17
C PRO A 128 12.27 -17.44 0.96
N GLU A 129 11.96 -16.72 2.04
CA GLU A 129 10.91 -17.12 3.01
C GLU A 129 9.70 -16.18 3.02
N ASP A 130 9.81 -15.01 2.38
CA ASP A 130 8.80 -13.96 2.45
C ASP A 130 8.67 -13.22 1.11
N GLY A 131 8.38 -13.94 0.03
CA GLY A 131 8.16 -13.35 -1.29
C GLY A 131 7.16 -12.16 -1.32
N ALA A 132 6.45 -11.90 -0.22
CA ALA A 132 5.56 -10.78 0.06
C ALA A 132 6.15 -9.39 -0.06
N LEU A 133 7.44 -9.21 0.22
CA LEU A 133 8.09 -7.90 0.04
C LEU A 133 8.57 -7.72 -1.40
N HIS A 134 8.53 -8.80 -2.20
CA HIS A 134 8.87 -8.79 -3.62
C HIS A 134 10.19 -8.07 -3.89
N THR A 135 11.24 -8.40 -3.13
CA THR A 135 12.55 -7.76 -3.25
C THR A 135 13.69 -8.72 -2.91
N ASN A 136 14.90 -8.35 -3.31
CA ASN A 136 16.14 -9.04 -2.97
C ASN A 136 16.73 -8.55 -1.64
N ASN A 137 16.48 -7.29 -1.27
CA ASN A 137 16.94 -6.59 -0.06
C ASN A 137 16.25 -5.22 0.05
N GLN A 138 16.52 -4.45 1.11
CA GLN A 138 15.89 -3.14 1.34
C GLN A 138 16.07 -2.15 0.18
N SER A 139 17.29 -2.01 -0.33
CA SER A 139 17.60 -1.03 -1.39
C SER A 139 16.94 -1.33 -2.73
N MET A 140 16.39 -2.53 -2.89
CA MET A 140 15.69 -2.98 -4.09
C MET A 140 14.17 -2.96 -3.94
N ALA A 141 13.63 -2.65 -2.74
CA ALA A 141 12.20 -2.52 -2.53
C ALA A 141 11.63 -1.34 -3.34
N ALA A 142 10.50 -1.56 -4.00
CA ALA A 142 10.03 -0.69 -5.10
C ALA A 142 9.62 0.72 -4.68
N GLY A 143 9.25 0.91 -3.40
CA GLY A 143 8.63 2.13 -2.89
C GLY A 143 7.11 2.07 -2.97
N THR A 144 6.47 2.71 -1.99
CA THR A 144 5.01 2.75 -1.83
C THR A 144 4.54 4.20 -1.79
N ALA A 145 3.25 4.42 -2.01
CA ALA A 145 2.69 5.76 -2.03
C ALA A 145 1.34 5.82 -1.31
N PHE A 146 0.95 7.04 -0.93
CA PHE A 146 -0.44 7.35 -0.61
C PHE A 146 -1.00 8.39 -1.56
N ALA A 147 -2.26 8.20 -1.94
CA ALA A 147 -3.06 9.14 -2.71
C ALA A 147 -4.28 9.61 -1.94
N ILE A 148 -4.82 10.78 -2.29
CA ILE A 148 -5.96 11.43 -1.66
C ILE A 148 -6.93 11.96 -2.71
N SER A 149 -8.22 11.82 -2.42
CA SER A 149 -9.33 12.41 -3.16
C SER A 149 -10.28 13.13 -2.20
N TYR A 150 -10.65 14.37 -2.53
CA TYR A 150 -11.50 15.23 -1.69
C TYR A 150 -13.00 14.92 -1.83
N VAL A 151 -13.31 13.64 -1.99
CA VAL A 151 -14.67 13.10 -1.98
C VAL A 151 -14.79 12.07 -0.86
N SER A 152 -15.88 12.15 -0.11
CA SER A 152 -16.12 11.24 1.02
C SER A 152 -16.61 9.88 0.54
N ASP A 153 -17.43 9.82 -0.50
CA ASP A 153 -17.91 8.57 -1.08
C ASP A 153 -16.83 7.93 -1.96
N ILE A 154 -16.40 6.71 -1.60
CA ILE A 154 -15.38 5.95 -2.34
C ILE A 154 -15.81 5.65 -3.79
N SER A 155 -17.11 5.54 -4.05
CA SER A 155 -17.65 5.30 -5.40
C SER A 155 -17.51 6.52 -6.33
N ALA A 156 -17.33 7.71 -5.76
CA ALA A 156 -17.09 8.95 -6.51
C ALA A 156 -15.60 9.20 -6.80
N VAL A 157 -14.70 8.32 -6.34
CA VAL A 157 -13.26 8.44 -6.60
C VAL A 157 -12.96 8.00 -8.02
N THR A 158 -12.23 8.84 -8.76
CA THR A 158 -11.75 8.58 -10.11
C THR A 158 -10.22 8.62 -10.13
N MET A 159 -9.59 8.27 -11.26
CA MET A 159 -8.14 8.41 -11.39
C MET A 159 -7.71 9.87 -11.30
N GLU A 160 -8.49 10.77 -11.90
CA GLU A 160 -8.20 12.19 -12.02
C GLU A 160 -8.37 12.95 -10.70
N ASN A 161 -9.19 12.44 -9.78
CA ASN A 161 -9.37 13.06 -8.46
C ASN A 161 -8.58 12.37 -7.34
N LEU A 162 -7.95 11.21 -7.60
CA LEU A 162 -7.10 10.49 -6.65
C LEU A 162 -5.62 10.85 -6.89
N VAL A 163 -5.14 11.87 -6.18
CA VAL A 163 -3.81 12.45 -6.38
C VAL A 163 -2.80 11.83 -5.42
N VAL A 164 -1.71 11.27 -5.93
CA VAL A 164 -0.57 10.82 -5.11
C VAL A 164 0.04 12.03 -4.41
N PHE A 165 0.01 12.02 -3.07
CA PHE A 165 0.48 13.15 -2.24
C PHE A 165 1.75 12.84 -1.46
N THR A 166 2.13 11.57 -1.35
CA THR A 166 3.38 11.17 -0.67
C THR A 166 3.89 9.83 -1.16
N VAL A 167 5.21 9.68 -1.13
CA VAL A 167 5.93 8.50 -1.60
C VAL A 167 7.01 8.15 -0.59
N LEU A 168 7.11 6.88 -0.23
CA LEU A 168 8.15 6.36 0.65
C LEU A 168 9.01 5.37 -0.13
N PRO A 169 10.27 5.70 -0.47
CA PRO A 169 11.15 4.78 -1.20
C PRO A 169 11.50 3.56 -0.34
N ASN A 170 12.02 2.50 -0.99
CA ASN A 170 12.54 1.31 -0.31
C ASN A 170 11.51 0.66 0.64
N THR A 171 10.24 0.65 0.22
CA THR A 171 9.13 0.00 0.92
C THR A 171 8.32 -0.90 -0.02
N PRO A 172 7.58 -1.89 0.51
CA PRO A 172 7.54 -2.33 1.91
C PRO A 172 8.87 -2.91 2.39
N TRP A 173 9.16 -2.78 3.69
CA TRP A 173 10.37 -3.36 4.29
C TRP A 173 10.20 -3.69 5.77
N LYS A 174 10.13 -2.67 6.63
CA LYS A 174 9.79 -2.82 8.06
C LYS A 174 8.28 -2.64 8.25
N ARG A 175 7.75 -3.17 9.35
CA ARG A 175 6.33 -3.00 9.70
C ARG A 175 5.98 -1.53 9.89
N ILE A 176 6.78 -0.79 10.63
CA ILE A 176 6.51 0.64 10.85
C ILE A 176 6.97 1.44 9.63
N ALA A 177 6.03 2.13 8.97
CA ALA A 177 6.30 2.99 7.83
C ALA A 177 5.71 4.39 8.05
N THR A 178 6.55 5.41 7.91
CA THR A 178 6.18 6.81 8.17
C THR A 178 6.26 7.64 6.89
N TYR A 179 5.18 8.33 6.56
CA TYR A 179 5.01 9.10 5.34
C TYR A 179 4.90 10.59 5.66
N ALA A 180 5.50 11.44 4.82
CA ALA A 180 5.39 12.89 4.92
C ALA A 180 4.09 13.40 4.30
N VAL A 181 3.52 14.48 4.84
CA VAL A 181 2.29 15.10 4.34
C VAL A 181 2.61 16.50 3.78
N PRO A 182 2.21 16.83 2.54
CA PRO A 182 2.36 18.19 2.03
C PRO A 182 1.70 19.21 2.95
N ARG A 183 2.41 20.30 3.25
CA ARG A 183 1.91 21.39 4.11
C ARG A 183 0.64 22.03 3.58
N ASP A 184 0.50 22.04 2.26
CA ASP A 184 -0.55 22.77 1.57
C ASP A 184 -1.81 21.92 1.29
N LEU A 185 -1.88 20.67 1.76
CA LEU A 185 -3.13 19.90 1.67
C LEU A 185 -4.26 20.68 2.35
N PRO A 186 -5.35 21.04 1.66
CA PRO A 186 -6.47 21.73 2.28
C PRO A 186 -7.26 20.82 3.24
N PRO A 187 -8.14 21.38 4.09
CA PRO A 187 -9.05 20.58 4.90
C PRO A 187 -9.99 19.70 4.06
N CYS A 188 -10.23 18.48 4.52
CA CYS A 188 -11.24 17.58 3.95
C CYS A 188 -12.67 18.08 4.21
N PRO A 189 -13.67 17.60 3.44
CA PRO A 189 -15.08 17.70 3.82
C PRO A 189 -15.35 17.14 5.22
N ALA A 190 -16.52 17.45 5.79
CA ALA A 190 -16.88 17.04 7.15
C ALA A 190 -16.78 15.52 7.37
N ASP A 191 -17.24 14.74 6.39
CA ASP A 191 -17.23 13.27 6.40
C ASP A 191 -15.88 12.67 5.95
N GLY A 192 -14.84 13.50 5.88
CA GLY A 192 -13.49 13.13 5.47
C GLY A 192 -13.29 13.04 3.96
N CYS A 193 -12.05 12.79 3.59
CA CYS A 193 -11.61 12.46 2.24
C CYS A 193 -11.52 10.93 2.08
N THR A 194 -11.30 10.49 0.85
CA THR A 194 -10.89 9.11 0.56
C THR A 194 -9.40 9.09 0.21
N CYS A 195 -8.64 8.20 0.84
CA CYS A 195 -7.25 7.96 0.54
C CYS A 195 -7.01 6.53 0.05
N ALA A 196 -5.85 6.29 -0.57
CA ALA A 196 -5.43 4.95 -0.94
C ALA A 196 -3.94 4.74 -0.64
N TRP A 197 -3.57 3.60 -0.06
CA TRP A 197 -2.20 3.10 -0.09
C TRP A 197 -1.99 2.34 -1.39
N LEU A 198 -0.80 2.50 -1.97
CA LEU A 198 -0.52 2.05 -3.32
C LEU A 198 0.87 1.44 -3.40
N TRP A 199 0.97 0.33 -4.11
CA TRP A 199 2.26 -0.33 -4.35
C TRP A 199 2.27 -1.10 -5.67
N VAL A 200 3.40 -1.03 -6.37
CA VAL A 200 3.70 -1.87 -7.53
C VAL A 200 5.05 -2.54 -7.24
N PRO A 201 5.10 -3.87 -7.03
CA PRO A 201 6.34 -4.56 -6.74
C PRO A 201 7.32 -4.59 -7.91
N LYS A 202 8.60 -4.82 -7.59
CA LYS A 202 9.70 -4.85 -8.56
C LYS A 202 10.59 -6.08 -8.41
N GLY A 203 10.84 -6.79 -9.50
CA GLY A 203 11.94 -7.75 -9.62
C GLY A 203 11.68 -9.17 -9.10
N CYS A 204 10.84 -9.36 -8.07
CA CYS A 204 10.55 -10.67 -7.50
C CYS A 204 9.05 -11.02 -7.54
N GLY A 205 8.72 -12.29 -7.78
CA GLY A 205 7.34 -12.78 -7.85
C GLY A 205 6.60 -12.42 -9.15
N GLU A 206 5.31 -12.75 -9.20
CA GLU A 206 4.44 -12.37 -10.32
C GLU A 206 4.20 -10.85 -10.32
N PRO A 207 4.37 -10.15 -11.47
CA PRO A 207 4.07 -8.73 -11.55
C PRO A 207 2.59 -8.43 -11.28
N ASN A 208 2.31 -7.63 -10.27
CA ASN A 208 0.96 -7.27 -9.85
C ASN A 208 0.94 -5.81 -9.32
N MET A 209 -0.17 -5.39 -8.70
CA MET A 209 -0.22 -4.15 -7.94
C MET A 209 -1.09 -4.31 -6.70
N TYR A 210 -0.99 -3.34 -5.79
CA TYR A 210 -1.72 -3.31 -4.55
C TYR A 210 -2.37 -1.95 -4.35
N MET A 211 -3.56 -1.99 -3.74
CA MET A 211 -4.37 -0.84 -3.44
C MET A 211 -5.21 -1.14 -2.21
N GLN A 212 -5.19 -0.27 -1.20
CA GLN A 212 -6.15 -0.34 -0.08
C GLN A 212 -6.77 1.04 0.15
N GLY A 213 -8.08 1.09 0.40
CA GLY A 213 -8.82 2.33 0.62
C GLY A 213 -8.84 2.76 2.08
N TYR A 214 -8.94 4.07 2.31
CA TYR A 214 -9.07 4.66 3.64
C TYR A 214 -10.07 5.81 3.63
N LYS A 215 -10.83 5.99 4.71
CA LYS A 215 -11.31 7.31 5.11
C LYS A 215 -10.14 8.05 5.75
N CYS A 216 -9.82 9.24 5.26
CA CYS A 216 -8.72 10.05 5.78
C CYS A 216 -9.16 11.49 6.06
N LYS A 217 -8.40 12.19 6.89
CA LYS A 217 -8.69 13.58 7.26
C LYS A 217 -7.42 14.38 7.41
N VAL A 218 -7.35 15.51 6.71
CA VAL A 218 -6.26 16.48 6.88
C VAL A 218 -6.46 17.25 8.18
N THR A 219 -5.45 17.27 9.04
CA THR A 219 -5.45 17.99 10.33
C THR A 219 -4.41 19.10 10.32
N GLY A 220 -4.65 20.16 11.12
CA GLY A 220 -3.72 21.29 11.24
C GLY A 220 -3.54 22.16 9.99
N SER A 221 -4.32 21.95 8.92
CA SER A 221 -4.23 22.74 7.69
C SER A 221 -4.93 24.09 7.80
N THR A 222 -4.27 25.12 7.30
CA THR A 222 -4.85 26.45 7.03
C THR A 222 -4.87 26.77 5.53
N SER A 223 -4.54 25.79 4.68
CA SER A 223 -4.44 25.97 3.23
C SER A 223 -5.82 26.09 2.60
N THR A 224 -5.93 26.98 1.62
CA THR A 224 -7.10 27.14 0.74
C THR A 224 -6.81 26.71 -0.70
N ARG A 225 -5.62 26.16 -0.97
CA ARG A 225 -5.24 25.64 -2.28
C ARG A 225 -6.11 24.45 -2.65
N ARG A 226 -6.20 24.14 -3.93
CA ARG A 226 -6.89 22.92 -4.39
C ARG A 226 -5.89 22.00 -5.06
N LEU A 227 -6.16 20.70 -5.01
CA LEU A 227 -5.40 19.77 -5.84
C LEU A 227 -5.69 20.01 -7.31
N ALA A 228 -4.64 19.97 -8.14
CA ALA A 228 -4.81 19.87 -9.57
C ALA A 228 -5.39 18.49 -9.94
N PRO A 229 -6.16 18.37 -11.03
CA PRO A 229 -6.53 17.06 -11.57
C PRO A 229 -5.28 16.22 -11.86
N ALA A 230 -5.26 14.99 -11.36
CA ALA A 230 -4.14 14.09 -11.52
C ALA A 230 -4.00 13.58 -12.96
N GLN A 231 -2.77 13.61 -13.46
CA GLN A 231 -2.39 13.10 -14.79
C GLN A 231 -1.67 11.76 -14.69
N PRO A 232 -1.78 10.86 -15.69
CA PRO A 232 -1.03 9.62 -15.70
C PRO A 232 0.48 9.87 -15.56
N PRO A 233 1.19 9.13 -14.68
CA PRO A 233 2.64 9.17 -14.64
C PRO A 233 3.21 8.52 -15.92
N ARG A 234 4.41 8.92 -16.31
CA ARG A 234 5.12 8.32 -17.45
C ARG A 234 6.55 8.01 -17.06
N TYR A 235 7.10 6.98 -17.68
CA TYR A 235 8.52 6.67 -17.56
C TYR A 235 9.35 7.84 -18.08
N CYS A 236 10.27 8.32 -17.25
CA CYS A 236 11.06 9.53 -17.49
C CYS A 236 12.43 9.41 -16.80
N PRO A 237 13.38 8.67 -17.39
CA PRO A 237 14.72 8.55 -16.82
C PRO A 237 15.44 9.91 -16.75
N ASN A 238 15.05 10.86 -17.59
CA ASN A 238 15.38 12.27 -17.44
C ASN A 238 14.21 12.99 -16.76
N PHE A 239 14.45 13.57 -15.58
CA PHE A 239 13.41 14.23 -14.79
C PHE A 239 12.65 15.34 -15.54
N ASN A 240 13.31 16.03 -16.47
CA ASN A 240 12.68 17.07 -17.28
C ASN A 240 11.55 16.54 -18.18
N ASP A 241 11.59 15.25 -18.49
CA ASP A 241 10.61 14.56 -19.29
C ASP A 241 9.51 13.93 -18.41
N CYS A 242 9.48 14.14 -17.10
CA CYS A 242 8.42 13.57 -16.25
C CYS A 242 7.09 14.33 -16.35
N THR A 243 5.98 13.62 -16.08
CA THR A 243 4.70 14.27 -15.73
C THR A 243 4.91 15.11 -14.47
N ARG A 244 4.68 16.42 -14.56
CA ARG A 244 4.81 17.36 -13.44
C ARG A 244 3.47 17.59 -12.75
N GLY A 245 3.52 18.00 -11.49
CA GLY A 245 2.34 18.29 -10.70
C GLY A 245 1.62 17.04 -10.20
N ALA A 246 0.29 17.17 -10.07
CA ALA A 246 -0.58 16.10 -9.57
C ALA A 246 -0.52 14.88 -10.50
N LYS A 247 -0.17 13.74 -9.92
CA LYS A 247 -0.07 12.46 -10.62
C LYS A 247 -1.09 11.47 -10.07
N GLN A 248 -1.60 10.65 -10.98
CA GLN A 248 -2.48 9.53 -10.65
C GLN A 248 -1.70 8.44 -9.90
N MET A 249 -2.42 7.51 -9.27
CA MET A 249 -1.82 6.22 -8.95
C MET A 249 -1.30 5.51 -10.21
N ILE A 250 -0.42 4.54 -10.02
CA ILE A 250 0.00 3.64 -11.08
C ILE A 250 -0.98 2.46 -11.14
N ALA A 251 -1.70 2.32 -12.25
CA ALA A 251 -2.51 1.16 -12.57
C ALA A 251 -1.84 0.36 -13.70
N THR A 252 -1.40 -0.86 -13.39
CA THR A 252 -0.70 -1.74 -14.33
C THR A 252 -1.05 -3.21 -14.08
N ARG A 253 -0.75 -4.08 -15.06
CA ARG A 253 -0.97 -5.53 -14.98
C ARG A 253 -2.43 -5.94 -14.74
N GLN A 254 -3.37 -5.11 -15.15
CA GLN A 254 -4.81 -5.39 -15.10
C GLN A 254 -5.36 -5.75 -16.48
N ALA A 255 -6.52 -6.41 -16.52
CA ALA A 255 -7.21 -6.68 -17.78
C ALA A 255 -7.76 -5.38 -18.39
N GLU A 256 -8.18 -4.44 -17.55
CA GLU A 256 -8.71 -3.14 -17.99
C GLU A 256 -8.26 -2.01 -17.05
N GLY A 257 -8.19 -0.78 -17.58
CA GLY A 257 -7.96 0.42 -16.78
C GLY A 257 -6.51 0.68 -16.37
N ASN A 258 -5.53 0.06 -17.04
CA ASN A 258 -4.13 0.44 -16.90
C ASN A 258 -3.92 1.88 -17.39
N ASN A 259 -3.04 2.64 -16.75
CA ASN A 259 -2.73 4.04 -17.12
C ASN A 259 -1.25 4.29 -17.45
N VAL A 260 -0.44 3.24 -17.47
CA VAL A 260 0.98 3.31 -17.81
C VAL A 260 1.34 2.30 -18.89
N GLU A 261 2.24 2.69 -19.78
CA GLU A 261 2.93 1.77 -20.67
C GLU A 261 4.20 1.29 -19.97
N VAL A 262 4.37 -0.02 -19.84
CA VAL A 262 5.54 -0.57 -19.17
C VAL A 262 6.71 -0.66 -20.16
N PRO A 263 7.83 0.04 -19.91
CA PRO A 263 8.97 0.02 -20.82
C PRO A 263 9.56 -1.39 -20.96
N GLN A 264 10.14 -1.65 -22.12
CA GLN A 264 10.90 -2.88 -22.36
C GLN A 264 12.12 -2.90 -21.42
N ASN A 265 12.21 -3.92 -20.57
CA ASN A 265 13.27 -4.12 -19.56
C ASN A 265 13.25 -3.17 -18.34
N ASP A 266 12.16 -2.44 -18.09
CA ASP A 266 12.02 -1.67 -16.85
C ASP A 266 10.81 -2.13 -16.03
N PHE A 267 10.80 -1.68 -14.78
CA PHE A 267 9.75 -1.89 -13.82
C PHE A 267 9.02 -0.57 -13.57
N VAL A 268 7.74 -0.70 -13.26
CA VAL A 268 6.94 0.44 -12.83
C VAL A 268 7.05 0.56 -11.32
N SER A 269 7.32 1.76 -10.81
CA SER A 269 7.46 2.00 -9.37
C SER A 269 7.14 3.44 -8.99
N TYR A 270 6.80 3.66 -7.72
CA TYR A 270 6.68 4.99 -7.13
C TYR A 270 8.07 5.56 -6.83
N SER A 271 8.77 5.97 -7.89
CA SER A 271 10.17 6.41 -7.86
C SER A 271 10.44 7.59 -8.79
N GLU A 272 11.61 8.21 -8.66
CA GLU A 272 11.99 9.41 -9.41
C GLU A 272 11.96 9.22 -10.93
N VAL A 273 12.33 8.04 -11.43
CA VAL A 273 12.28 7.70 -12.88
C VAL A 273 10.86 7.58 -13.44
N TRP A 274 9.84 7.73 -12.58
CA TRP A 274 8.42 7.83 -12.93
C TRP A 274 7.81 9.19 -12.50
N GLY A 275 8.66 10.15 -12.11
CA GLY A 275 8.27 11.49 -11.72
C GLY A 275 7.79 11.63 -10.27
N PHE A 276 8.01 10.61 -9.44
CA PHE A 276 7.64 10.59 -8.03
C PHE A 276 8.86 10.84 -7.15
N SER A 277 8.98 12.06 -6.62
CA SER A 277 10.06 12.38 -5.66
C SER A 277 9.82 11.71 -4.31
N PRO A 278 10.86 11.33 -3.55
CA PRO A 278 10.70 10.84 -2.19
C PRO A 278 10.02 11.87 -1.27
N GLY A 279 9.11 11.41 -0.40
CA GLY A 279 8.40 12.22 0.58
C GLY A 279 7.14 12.90 0.02
N ALA A 280 6.80 14.05 0.60
CA ALA A 280 5.60 14.80 0.25
C ALA A 280 5.68 15.39 -1.16
N GLN A 281 4.62 15.20 -1.95
CA GLN A 281 4.47 15.78 -3.29
C GLN A 281 3.93 17.21 -3.17
N ASN A 282 4.81 18.22 -3.27
CA ASN A 282 4.45 19.62 -2.98
C ASN A 282 4.02 20.42 -4.22
N ASP A 283 4.12 19.85 -5.43
CA ASP A 283 3.80 20.48 -6.70
C ASP A 283 2.38 20.17 -7.20
N ILE A 284 1.54 19.51 -6.39
CA ILE A 284 0.26 18.93 -6.79
C ILE A 284 -0.94 19.90 -6.77
N PHE A 285 -0.70 21.20 -6.61
CA PHE A 285 -1.73 22.18 -6.25
C PHE A 285 -1.94 23.27 -7.32
N VAL A 286 -3.16 23.80 -7.38
CA VAL A 286 -3.59 25.00 -8.13
C VAL A 286 -4.11 26.10 -7.20
#